data_AF-A0A351H5V3-F1
#
_entry.id   AF-A0A351H5V3-F1
#
_cell.length_a   1.000
_cell.length_b   1.000
_cell.length_c   1.000
_cell.angle_alpha   90.00
_cell.angle_beta   90.00
_cell.angle_gamma   90.00
#
_symmetry.space_group_name_H-M   'P 1'
#
loop_
_entity.id
_entity.type
_entity.pdbx_description
1 polymer ?
#
loop_
_entity_poly.entity_id
_entity_poly.type
_entity_poly.pdbx_seq_one_letter_code
_entity_poly.pdbx_strand_id
1 'polypeptide(L)'
;ERLTASHNCDDKIFSGKYSGKTVMQSAPAIITRGCVLPRVKYTEDEKPYIIASRNKTGAYSVASLYRKYGQSRYRTPLAETALFIDDPSAVIGVFGYHGSITLEYPLSILNYRVFMQDLALNAAEEITDCVDIRDNRIVIDGKIINRIGRSANAGKDISEPGVVIKLVYRQN
;
A
#
# COMPACT_ATOMS: atom_id res chain seq x y z
N GLU A 1 -11.37 11.76 3.29
CA GLU A 1 -11.56 11.41 4.71
C GLU A 1 -10.37 11.93 5.54
N ARG A 2 -10.59 12.34 6.79
CA ARG A 2 -9.53 12.74 7.72
C ARG A 2 -9.44 11.72 8.84
N LEU A 3 -8.21 11.34 9.20
CA LEU A 3 -7.94 10.55 10.40
C LEU A 3 -7.68 11.50 11.56
N THR A 4 -8.29 11.23 12.70
CA THR A 4 -8.12 12.01 13.93
C THR A 4 -7.54 11.12 15.02
N ALA A 5 -6.70 11.70 15.87
CA ALA A 5 -6.23 11.06 17.09
C ALA A 5 -6.11 12.11 18.21
N SER A 6 -6.45 11.70 19.43
CA SER A 6 -6.27 12.50 20.63
C SER A 6 -5.17 11.90 21.49
N HIS A 7 -4.32 12.75 22.04
CA HIS A 7 -3.19 12.33 22.86
C HIS A 7 -3.10 13.18 24.12
N ASN A 8 -2.92 12.52 25.27
CA ASN A 8 -2.59 13.21 26.51
C ASN A 8 -1.09 13.49 26.53
N CYS A 9 -0.73 14.76 26.58
CA CYS A 9 0.66 15.19 26.59
C CYS A 9 1.24 15.03 27.99
N ASP A 10 2.05 13.98 28.18
CA ASP A 10 2.81 13.74 29.40
C ASP A 10 3.82 14.88 29.64
N ASP A 11 3.84 15.37 30.88
CA ASP A 11 4.68 16.46 31.37
C ASP A 11 6.17 16.21 31.20
N LYS A 12 6.60 14.94 31.07
CA LYS A 12 8.00 14.55 30.90
C LYS A 12 8.48 14.58 29.44
N ILE A 13 7.56 14.61 28.47
CA ILE A 13 7.88 14.46 27.04
C ILE A 13 7.53 15.73 26.26
N PHE A 14 6.48 16.44 26.67
CA PHE A 14 5.99 17.62 25.98
C PHE A 14 6.43 18.89 26.68
N SER A 15 6.71 19.95 25.91
CA SER A 15 7.07 21.25 26.48
C SER A 15 5.96 21.77 27.41
N GLY A 16 6.32 22.62 28.37
CA GLY A 16 5.40 23.14 29.39
C GLY A 16 4.12 23.78 28.85
N LYS A 17 4.10 24.18 27.56
CA LYS A 17 2.91 24.70 26.88
C LYS A 17 1.81 23.64 26.68
N TYR A 18 2.19 22.37 26.52
CA TYR A 18 1.28 21.26 26.20
C TYR A 18 1.18 20.21 27.33
N SER A 19 2.10 20.25 28.30
CA SER A 19 2.05 19.52 29.56
C SER A 19 0.64 19.50 30.18
N GLY A 20 0.13 18.32 30.52
CA GLY A 20 -1.17 18.11 31.15
C GLY A 20 -2.38 18.35 30.24
N LYS A 21 -2.17 18.67 28.95
CA LYS A 21 -3.25 18.94 27.98
C LYS A 21 -3.51 17.75 27.07
N THR A 22 -4.74 17.61 26.64
CA THR A 22 -5.10 16.72 25.53
C THR A 22 -4.97 17.49 24.22
N VAL A 23 -4.14 16.99 23.30
CA VAL A 23 -4.01 17.55 21.94
C VAL A 23 -4.74 16.64 20.96
N MET A 24 -5.51 17.25 20.07
CA MET A 24 -6.15 16.57 18.94
C MET A 24 -5.35 16.88 17.67
N GLN A 25 -4.97 15.83 16.94
CA GLN A 25 -4.30 15.95 15.65
C GLN A 25 -5.15 15.31 14.57
N SER A 26 -5.13 15.89 13.37
CA SER A 26 -5.76 15.28 12.20
C SER A 26 -4.87 15.39 10.96
N ALA A 27 -4.93 14.36 10.13
CA ALA A 27 -4.24 14.29 8.85
C ALA A 27 -5.17 13.67 7.78
N PRO A 28 -4.95 13.96 6.49
CA PRO A 28 -5.65 13.25 5.43
C PRO A 28 -5.41 11.74 5.56
N ALA A 29 -6.47 10.94 5.41
CA ALA A 29 -6.35 9.47 5.44
C ALA A 29 -5.63 8.94 4.18
N ILE A 30 -5.83 9.63 3.07
CA ILE A 30 -5.32 9.27 1.75
C ILE A 30 -4.62 10.50 1.16
N ILE A 31 -3.40 10.33 0.66
CA ILE A 31 -2.63 11.39 0.00
C ILE A 31 -2.23 10.89 -1.39
N THR A 32 -2.46 11.70 -2.41
CA THR A 32 -2.08 11.34 -3.79
C THR A 32 -1.29 12.40 -4.51
N ARG A 33 -0.51 11.96 -5.51
CA ARG A 33 0.15 12.85 -6.47
C ARG A 33 0.15 12.25 -7.87
N GLY A 34 -0.37 13.01 -8.85
CA GLY A 34 -0.31 12.63 -10.26
C GLY A 34 -1.17 11.42 -10.67
N CYS A 35 -2.01 10.91 -9.77
CA CYS A 35 -2.92 9.78 -10.01
C CYS A 35 -4.31 10.08 -9.45
N VAL A 36 -5.30 9.30 -9.91
CA VAL A 36 -6.66 9.31 -9.37
C VAL A 36 -6.62 8.90 -7.89
N LEU A 37 -7.47 9.51 -7.07
CA LEU A 37 -7.61 9.17 -5.66
C LEU A 37 -8.01 7.68 -5.49
N PRO A 38 -7.21 6.84 -4.80
CA PRO A 38 -7.56 5.46 -4.55
C PRO A 38 -8.87 5.32 -3.79
N ARG A 39 -9.62 4.26 -4.11
CA ARG A 39 -10.77 3.86 -3.29
C ARG A 39 -10.27 2.92 -2.21
N VAL A 40 -10.54 3.26 -0.96
CA VAL A 40 -10.05 2.50 0.21
C VAL A 40 -11.25 2.02 1.01
N LYS A 41 -11.24 0.73 1.33
CA LYS A 41 -12.17 0.12 2.28
C LYS A 41 -11.36 -0.40 3.46
N TYR A 42 -11.69 0.10 4.65
CA TYR A 42 -11.06 -0.37 5.87
C TYR A 42 -11.74 -1.65 6.35
N THR A 43 -10.92 -2.60 6.79
CA THR A 43 -11.40 -3.89 7.32
C THR A 43 -11.47 -3.88 8.85
N GLU A 44 -10.97 -2.81 9.47
CA GLU A 44 -10.84 -2.62 10.91
C GLU A 44 -11.20 -1.16 11.27
N ASP A 45 -11.45 -0.89 12.55
CA ASP A 45 -11.71 0.47 13.06
C ASP A 45 -10.46 1.36 12.97
N GLU A 46 -9.29 0.76 13.20
CA GLU A 46 -8.00 1.39 12.99
C GLU A 46 -7.70 1.49 11.48
N LYS A 47 -7.23 2.65 11.04
CA LYS A 47 -7.04 2.98 9.61
C LYS A 47 -5.58 3.31 9.33
N PRO A 48 -4.89 2.70 8.34
CA PRO A 48 -3.57 3.14 7.94
C PRO A 48 -3.63 4.50 7.22
N TYR A 49 -2.47 5.12 7.00
CA TYR A 49 -2.37 6.15 5.96
C TYR A 49 -2.12 5.48 4.62
N ILE A 50 -2.91 5.83 3.61
CA ILE A 50 -2.68 5.37 2.25
C ILE A 50 -2.04 6.51 1.46
N ILE A 51 -0.89 6.25 0.86
CA ILE A 51 -0.25 7.18 -0.06
C ILE A 51 -0.16 6.54 -1.43
N ALA A 52 -0.46 7.29 -2.48
CA ALA A 52 -0.29 6.82 -3.85
C ALA A 52 0.30 7.91 -4.75
N SER A 53 1.11 7.50 -5.72
CA SER A 53 1.63 8.43 -6.72
C SER A 53 1.74 7.79 -8.10
N ARG A 54 1.64 8.63 -9.11
CA ARG A 54 2.20 8.38 -10.44
C ARG A 54 3.43 9.26 -10.61
N ASN A 55 4.55 8.63 -10.91
CA ASN A 55 5.82 9.31 -11.11
C ASN A 55 5.97 9.78 -12.56
N LYS A 56 6.88 10.72 -12.81
CA LYS A 56 7.15 11.24 -14.16
C LYS A 56 7.61 10.16 -15.15
N THR A 57 8.14 9.04 -14.64
CA THR A 57 8.52 7.86 -15.43
C THR A 57 7.32 7.02 -15.89
N GLY A 58 6.09 7.37 -15.48
CA GLY A 58 4.88 6.58 -15.71
C GLY A 58 4.61 5.53 -14.63
N ALA A 59 5.61 5.19 -13.81
CA ALA A 59 5.47 4.22 -12.73
C ALA A 59 4.47 4.68 -11.65
N TYR A 60 3.68 3.74 -11.14
CA TYR A 60 2.80 3.97 -10.00
C TYR A 60 3.46 3.47 -8.72
N SER A 61 3.05 4.03 -7.58
CA SER A 61 3.46 3.55 -6.26
C SER A 61 2.30 3.71 -5.28
N VAL A 62 2.12 2.74 -4.41
CA VAL A 62 1.17 2.79 -3.30
C VAL A 62 1.80 2.25 -2.03
N ALA A 63 1.59 2.94 -0.91
CA ALA A 63 2.03 2.46 0.39
C ALA A 63 0.92 2.57 1.43
N SER A 64 0.82 1.54 2.27
CA SER A 64 0.05 1.56 3.51
C SER A 64 1.02 1.79 4.66
N LEU A 65 0.91 2.95 5.33
CA LEU A 65 1.84 3.35 6.38
C LEU A 65 1.22 3.12 7.76
N TYR A 66 2.06 2.69 8.69
CA TYR A 66 1.68 2.50 10.07
C TYR A 66 1.15 3.79 10.71
N ARG A 67 0.36 3.61 11.76
CA ARG A 67 0.01 4.66 12.70
C ARG A 67 0.48 4.30 14.08
N LYS A 68 0.82 5.36 14.84
CA LYS A 68 1.01 5.25 16.28
C LYS A 68 -0.35 5.36 16.95
N TYR A 69 -0.78 4.28 17.58
CA TYR A 69 -1.98 4.24 18.41
C TYR A 69 -1.57 4.24 19.89
N GLY A 70 -1.94 5.31 20.60
CA GLY A 70 -1.52 5.50 21.99
C GLY A 70 0.00 5.70 22.17
N GLN A 71 0.53 5.34 23.34
CA GLN A 71 1.94 5.57 23.70
C GLN A 71 2.91 4.58 23.04
N SER A 72 2.47 3.35 22.71
CA SER A 72 3.41 2.24 22.48
C SER A 72 3.09 1.31 21.29
N ARG A 73 1.99 1.50 20.56
CA ARG A 73 1.60 0.58 19.49
C ARG A 73 1.81 1.20 18.11
N TYR A 74 2.83 0.70 17.41
CA TYR A 74 3.01 0.91 15.98
C TYR A 74 2.34 -0.25 15.26
N ARG A 75 1.35 0.05 14.44
CA ARG A 75 0.63 -0.95 13.66
C ARG A 75 0.24 -0.37 12.31
N THR A 76 0.26 -1.23 11.30
CA THR A 76 -0.30 -0.96 9.96
C THR A 76 -1.59 -1.78 9.84
N PRO A 77 -2.76 -1.21 10.14
CA PRO A 77 -4.04 -1.91 9.98
C PRO A 77 -4.29 -2.24 8.51
N LEU A 78 -5.01 -3.33 8.24
CA LEU A 78 -5.23 -3.76 6.86
C LEU A 78 -6.37 -2.97 6.19
N ALA A 79 -6.10 -2.54 4.97
CA ALA A 79 -7.09 -1.90 4.11
C ALA A 79 -7.09 -2.55 2.71
N GLU A 80 -8.27 -2.63 2.11
CA GLU A 80 -8.43 -2.97 0.69
C GLU A 80 -8.30 -1.66 -0.11
N THR A 81 -7.34 -1.60 -1.04
CA THR A 81 -7.06 -0.38 -1.81
C THR A 81 -7.20 -0.65 -3.30
N ALA A 82 -8.02 0.14 -4.00
CA ALA A 82 -8.15 0.11 -5.45
C ALA A 82 -7.49 1.32 -6.10
N LEU A 83 -6.61 1.07 -7.06
CA LEU A 83 -5.91 2.07 -7.87
C LEU A 83 -6.33 1.99 -9.33
N PHE A 84 -6.53 3.15 -9.94
CA PHE A 84 -6.68 3.26 -11.38
C PHE A 84 -5.30 3.47 -12.02
N ILE A 85 -4.96 2.61 -12.98
CA ILE A 85 -3.70 2.59 -13.72
C ILE A 85 -4.04 2.83 -15.19
N ASP A 86 -3.61 3.97 -15.72
CA ASP A 86 -3.96 4.39 -17.09
C ASP A 86 -3.14 3.69 -18.18
N ASP A 87 -2.03 3.05 -17.83
CA ASP A 87 -1.15 2.32 -18.74
C ASP A 87 -0.85 0.92 -18.18
N PRO A 88 -1.37 -0.16 -18.80
CA PRO A 88 -1.06 -1.54 -18.41
C PRO A 88 0.43 -1.90 -18.43
N SER A 89 1.26 -1.18 -19.19
CA SER A 89 2.71 -1.41 -19.23
C SER A 89 3.47 -0.78 -18.06
N ALA A 90 2.82 0.10 -17.29
CA ALA A 90 3.42 0.78 -16.16
C ALA A 90 3.81 -0.21 -15.05
N VAL A 91 4.98 0.01 -14.46
CA VAL A 91 5.40 -0.71 -13.25
C VAL A 91 4.73 -0.10 -12.02
N ILE A 92 4.37 -0.95 -11.07
CA ILE A 92 3.60 -0.54 -9.89
C ILE A 92 4.34 -1.01 -8.64
N GLY A 93 4.85 -0.07 -7.85
CA GLY A 93 5.43 -0.34 -6.54
C GLY A 93 4.34 -0.45 -5.47
N VAL A 94 4.39 -1.49 -4.64
CA VAL A 94 3.47 -1.68 -3.51
C VAL A 94 4.29 -1.89 -2.23
N PHE A 95 4.00 -1.09 -1.21
CA PHE A 95 4.75 -1.07 0.05
C PHE A 95 3.84 -1.20 1.28
N GLY A 96 4.32 -1.88 2.30
CA GLY A 96 3.60 -2.05 3.56
C GLY A 96 2.49 -3.11 3.50
N TYR A 97 1.76 -3.25 4.59
CA TYR A 97 0.72 -4.29 4.73
C TYR A 97 -0.62 -3.83 4.16
N HIS A 98 -1.22 -4.69 3.33
CA HIS A 98 -2.52 -4.47 2.69
C HIS A 98 -3.45 -5.63 2.98
N GLY A 99 -4.77 -5.37 3.01
CA GLY A 99 -5.76 -6.44 2.95
C GLY A 99 -5.81 -7.01 1.53
N SER A 100 -5.95 -6.12 0.56
CA SER A 100 -5.78 -6.43 -0.86
C SER A 100 -5.42 -5.18 -1.65
N ILE A 101 -4.78 -5.37 -2.80
CA ILE A 101 -4.61 -4.34 -3.83
C ILE A 101 -5.46 -4.71 -5.04
N THR A 102 -6.30 -3.79 -5.46
CA THR A 102 -7.02 -3.86 -6.72
C THR A 102 -6.36 -2.90 -7.72
N LEU A 103 -6.03 -3.39 -8.91
CA LEU A 103 -5.55 -2.59 -10.04
C LEU A 103 -6.65 -2.56 -11.10
N GLU A 104 -7.04 -1.36 -11.51
CA GLU A 104 -8.08 -1.13 -12.52
C GLU A 104 -7.50 -0.40 -13.72
N TYR A 105 -7.85 -0.86 -14.91
CA TYR A 105 -7.31 -0.35 -16.17
C TYR A 105 -8.43 0.21 -17.05
N PRO A 106 -8.12 1.12 -18.00
CA PRO A 106 -9.11 1.64 -18.94
C PRO A 106 -9.55 0.60 -19.98
N LEU A 107 -8.77 -0.47 -20.17
CA LEU A 107 -8.99 -1.50 -21.17
C LEU A 107 -8.83 -2.90 -20.56
N SER A 108 -9.37 -3.90 -21.24
CA SER A 108 -9.24 -5.31 -20.85
C SER A 108 -7.77 -5.73 -20.73
N ILE A 109 -7.46 -6.50 -19.69
CA ILE A 109 -6.12 -7.04 -19.41
C ILE A 109 -6.07 -8.57 -19.45
N LEU A 110 -7.09 -9.23 -20.02
CA LEU A 110 -7.17 -10.70 -20.10
C LEU A 110 -6.00 -11.35 -20.86
N ASN A 111 -5.36 -10.61 -21.77
CA ASN A 111 -4.20 -11.07 -22.54
C ASN A 111 -2.85 -10.79 -21.86
N TYR A 112 -2.84 -10.33 -20.61
CA TYR A 112 -1.62 -10.08 -19.86
C TYR A 112 -1.32 -11.20 -18.86
N ARG A 113 -0.03 -11.38 -18.58
CA ARG A 113 0.49 -12.13 -17.43
C ARG A 113 0.90 -11.15 -16.33
N VAL A 114 0.73 -11.55 -15.09
CA VAL A 114 1.03 -10.70 -13.92
C VAL A 114 2.30 -11.21 -13.27
N PHE A 115 3.31 -10.36 -13.21
CA PHE A 115 4.57 -10.65 -12.54
C PHE A 115 4.71 -9.79 -11.29
N MET A 116 5.30 -10.36 -10.25
CA MET A 116 5.62 -9.66 -9.01
C MET A 116 7.03 -10.01 -8.56
N GLN A 117 7.75 -9.01 -8.07
CA GLN A 117 9.14 -9.13 -7.66
C GLN A 117 9.33 -8.44 -6.30
N ASP A 118 10.05 -9.10 -5.39
CA ASP A 118 10.60 -8.45 -4.20
C ASP A 118 11.59 -7.36 -4.63
N LEU A 119 11.44 -6.15 -4.07
CA LEU A 119 12.28 -5.01 -4.44
C LEU A 119 13.78 -5.24 -4.19
N ALA A 120 14.12 -6.12 -3.24
CA ALA A 120 15.50 -6.44 -2.89
C ALA A 120 16.09 -7.61 -3.71
N LEU A 121 15.31 -8.24 -4.60
CA LEU A 121 15.77 -9.31 -5.48
C LEU A 121 15.86 -8.86 -6.93
N ASN A 122 16.47 -9.70 -7.77
CA ASN A 122 16.61 -9.49 -9.22
C ASN A 122 15.79 -10.48 -10.05
N ALA A 123 14.83 -11.17 -9.42
CA ALA A 123 14.00 -12.18 -10.07
C ALA A 123 12.52 -11.94 -9.76
N ALA A 124 11.67 -12.04 -10.78
CA ALA A 124 10.22 -11.93 -10.66
C ALA A 124 9.55 -13.31 -10.67
N GLU A 125 8.49 -13.46 -9.88
CA GLU A 125 7.57 -14.60 -9.89
C GLU A 125 6.37 -14.26 -10.77
N GLU A 126 5.96 -15.19 -11.65
CA GLU A 126 4.66 -15.07 -12.32
C GLU A 126 3.55 -15.46 -11.34
N ILE A 127 2.60 -14.56 -11.11
CA ILE A 127 1.49 -14.74 -10.16
C ILE A 127 0.12 -14.75 -10.86
N THR A 128 0.08 -14.88 -12.19
CA THR A 128 -1.15 -14.80 -13.00
C THR A 128 -2.27 -15.68 -12.46
N ASP A 129 -1.96 -16.93 -12.06
CA ASP A 129 -2.94 -17.90 -11.55
C ASP A 129 -3.24 -17.74 -10.05
N CYS A 130 -2.53 -16.84 -9.37
CA CYS A 130 -2.68 -16.57 -7.94
C CYS A 130 -3.56 -15.33 -7.66
N VAL A 131 -4.03 -14.63 -8.70
CA VAL A 131 -4.78 -13.38 -8.59
C VAL A 131 -6.15 -13.50 -9.26
N ASP A 132 -7.12 -12.70 -8.83
CA ASP A 132 -8.45 -12.67 -9.46
C ASP A 132 -8.44 -11.62 -10.58
N ILE A 133 -8.49 -12.09 -11.82
CA ILE A 133 -8.52 -11.27 -13.03
C ILE A 133 -9.94 -11.24 -13.58
N ARG A 134 -10.50 -10.03 -13.72
CA ARG A 134 -11.83 -9.81 -14.30
C ARG A 134 -11.78 -8.66 -15.29
N ASP A 135 -11.80 -8.99 -16.57
CA ASP A 135 -11.74 -8.04 -17.68
C ASP A 135 -10.60 -7.03 -17.55
N ASN A 136 -10.89 -5.83 -17.03
CA ASN A 136 -9.97 -4.72 -16.84
C ASN A 136 -9.47 -4.55 -15.39
N ARG A 137 -9.66 -5.55 -14.54
CA ARG A 137 -9.34 -5.50 -13.10
C ARG A 137 -8.53 -6.71 -12.65
N ILE A 138 -7.57 -6.46 -11.77
CA ILE A 138 -6.79 -7.49 -11.05
C ILE A 138 -6.95 -7.26 -9.56
N VAL A 139 -7.27 -8.31 -8.78
CA VAL A 139 -7.27 -8.28 -7.32
C VAL A 139 -6.18 -9.18 -6.77
N ILE A 140 -5.31 -8.60 -5.96
CA ILE A 140 -4.14 -9.24 -5.38
C ILE A 140 -4.32 -9.27 -3.86
N ASP A 141 -4.36 -10.47 -3.29
CA ASP A 141 -4.45 -10.66 -1.84
C ASP A 141 -3.16 -10.16 -1.15
N GLY A 142 -3.33 -9.44 -0.04
CA GLY A 142 -2.22 -8.92 0.77
C GLY A 142 -1.21 -9.97 1.22
N LYS A 143 -1.62 -11.23 1.37
CA LYS A 143 -0.75 -12.36 1.72
C LYS A 143 0.26 -12.66 0.60
N ILE A 144 -0.11 -12.47 -0.67
CA ILE A 144 0.80 -12.65 -1.81
C ILE A 144 1.86 -11.56 -1.77
N ILE A 145 1.45 -10.30 -1.56
CA ILE A 145 2.35 -9.15 -1.41
C ILE A 145 3.32 -9.38 -0.24
N ASN A 146 2.82 -9.85 0.89
CA ASN A 146 3.63 -10.14 2.07
C ASN A 146 4.62 -11.29 1.84
N ARG A 147 4.18 -12.38 1.19
CA ARG A 147 5.04 -13.53 0.88
C ARG A 147 6.18 -13.14 -0.05
N ILE A 148 5.88 -12.42 -1.14
CA ILE A 148 6.88 -12.07 -2.15
C ILE A 148 7.75 -10.92 -1.66
N GLY A 149 7.16 -9.84 -1.15
CA GLY A 149 7.90 -8.62 -0.76
C GLY A 149 8.75 -8.73 0.50
N ARG A 150 8.81 -9.92 1.11
CA ARG A 150 9.71 -10.25 2.23
C ARG A 150 10.56 -11.48 1.94
N SER A 151 10.57 -11.96 0.72
CA SER A 151 11.29 -13.18 0.35
C SER A 151 12.81 -12.99 0.46
N ALA A 152 13.29 -11.75 0.35
CA ALA A 152 14.69 -11.38 0.59
C ALA A 152 15.05 -11.18 2.07
N ASN A 153 14.06 -11.07 2.98
CA ASN A 153 14.34 -10.77 4.39
C ASN A 153 15.19 -11.90 5.00
N ALA A 154 16.37 -11.54 5.50
CA ALA A 154 17.28 -12.49 6.14
C ALA A 154 17.36 -12.28 7.66
N GLY A 155 17.40 -13.38 8.42
CA GLY A 155 17.67 -13.36 9.86
C GLY A 155 16.69 -12.51 10.67
N LYS A 156 17.15 -11.36 11.17
CA LYS A 156 16.39 -10.44 12.03
C LYS A 156 15.75 -9.28 11.26
N ASP A 157 15.70 -9.33 9.94
CA ASP A 157 15.11 -8.28 9.12
C ASP A 157 13.59 -8.18 9.30
N ILE A 158 13.19 -7.09 9.96
CA ILE A 158 11.79 -6.76 10.27
C ILE A 158 11.17 -5.79 9.24
N SER A 159 11.84 -5.54 8.12
CA SER A 159 11.34 -4.66 7.07
C SER A 159 9.95 -5.10 6.59
N GLU A 160 9.08 -4.13 6.38
CA GLU A 160 7.75 -4.33 5.80
C GLU A 160 7.86 -4.75 4.33
N PRO A 161 6.84 -5.46 3.79
CA PRO A 161 6.89 -5.94 2.41
C PRO A 161 7.03 -4.81 1.40
N GLY A 162 7.89 -5.01 0.39
CA GLY A 162 8.03 -4.13 -0.76
C GLY A 162 8.12 -4.94 -2.06
N VAL A 163 7.17 -4.71 -2.97
CA VAL A 163 7.13 -5.41 -4.27
C VAL A 163 7.01 -4.44 -5.44
N VAL A 164 7.45 -4.90 -6.60
CA VAL A 164 7.13 -4.33 -7.90
C VAL A 164 6.23 -5.29 -8.65
N ILE A 165 5.15 -4.78 -9.24
CA ILE A 165 4.21 -5.51 -10.08
C ILE A 165 4.34 -4.99 -11.51
N LYS A 166 4.30 -5.91 -12.48
CA LYS A 166 4.28 -5.59 -13.91
C LYS A 166 3.36 -6.54 -14.67
N LEU A 167 2.58 -5.99 -15.59
CA LEU A 167 1.82 -6.77 -16.55
C LEU A 167 2.66 -6.94 -17.82
N VAL A 168 2.69 -8.16 -18.37
CA VAL A 168 3.40 -8.48 -19.60
C VAL A 168 2.41 -9.07 -20.59
N TYR A 169 2.28 -8.44 -21.77
CA TYR A 169 1.37 -8.89 -22.81
C TYR A 169 1.80 -10.28 -23.31
N ARG A 170 0.84 -11.20 -23.48
CA ARG A 170 1.10 -12.51 -24.10
C ARG A 170 1.38 -12.29 -25.58
N GLN A 171 2.62 -12.50 -26.00
CA GLN A 171 2.92 -12.67 -27.42
C GLN A 171 2.36 -14.03 -27.84
N ASN A 172 1.46 -14.02 -28.83
CA ASN A 172 1.00 -15.24 -29.49
C ASN A 172 2.16 -15.97 -30.18
#